data_AF-A0A1G9YVE2-F1
#
_entry.id   AF-A0A1G9YVE2-F1
#
_cell.length_a   1.000
_cell.length_b   1.000
_cell.length_c   1.000
_cell.angle_alpha   90.00
_cell.angle_beta   90.00
_cell.angle_gamma   90.00
#
_symmetry.space_group_name_H-M   'P 1'
#
loop_
_entity.id
_entity.type
_entity.pdbx_description
1 polymer ?
#
loop_
_entity_poly.entity_id
_entity_poly.type
_entity_poly.pdbx_seq_one_letter_code
_entity_poly.pdbx_strand_id
1 'polypeptide(L)'
;MSFHVFVGINPSGLRPLCVAACVLISAFALSGCTPFQPPPPDFSKWYKTGVSLDGVKSAMRACGYTNLDGAGDASPVDIRLTRFYCMKDAGFKRNDNLDLCKTGRISESPVCEGRR
;
A
#
# COMPACT_ATOMS: atom_id res chain seq x y z
N MET A 1 72.32 2.13 6.30
CA MET A 1 72.01 2.99 5.14
C MET A 1 70.78 3.81 5.54
N SER A 2 70.94 5.09 5.90
CA SER A 2 70.87 6.25 4.97
C SER A 2 69.46 6.38 4.34
N PHE A 3 68.70 7.48 4.44
CA PHE A 3 68.99 8.89 4.70
C PHE A 3 67.80 9.62 5.35
N HIS A 4 68.11 10.68 6.10
CA HIS A 4 67.20 11.76 6.51
C HIS A 4 66.81 12.68 5.31
N VAL A 5 65.76 13.49 5.55
CA VAL A 5 65.59 14.92 5.16
C VAL A 5 64.37 15.26 4.28
N PHE A 6 63.38 15.87 4.95
CA PHE A 6 62.63 17.10 4.63
C PHE A 6 62.61 17.67 3.19
N VAL A 7 61.39 17.86 2.68
CA VAL A 7 60.91 19.08 1.98
C VAL A 7 59.40 19.16 2.34
N GLY A 8 58.86 20.13 3.08
CA GLY A 8 59.02 21.57 2.92
C GLY A 8 57.96 22.11 1.95
N ILE A 9 56.67 22.05 2.29
CA ILE A 9 55.59 22.68 1.48
C ILE A 9 54.96 23.82 2.29
N ASN A 10 55.39 25.05 2.00
CA ASN A 10 54.77 26.29 2.49
C ASN A 10 53.55 26.63 1.60
N PRO A 11 52.52 27.31 2.14
CA PRO A 11 51.21 27.45 1.52
C PRO A 11 51.16 28.69 0.63
N SER A 12 50.65 28.56 -0.60
CA SER A 12 50.22 29.71 -1.40
C SER A 12 49.29 29.27 -2.53
N GLY A 13 48.02 29.66 -2.40
CA GLY A 13 47.16 29.97 -3.53
C GLY A 13 46.53 28.79 -4.27
N LEU A 14 45.37 28.34 -3.80
CA LEU A 14 44.29 27.98 -4.72
C LEU A 14 42.92 28.08 -4.03
N ARG A 15 42.04 28.88 -4.63
CA ARG A 15 40.71 29.25 -4.16
C ARG A 15 39.83 28.00 -3.90
N PRO A 16 39.34 27.74 -2.68
CA PRO A 16 38.52 26.56 -2.38
C PRO A 16 37.02 26.76 -2.71
N LEU A 17 36.63 27.87 -3.32
CA LEU A 17 35.22 28.28 -3.46
C LEU A 17 34.45 27.61 -4.61
N CYS A 18 35.10 26.95 -5.58
CA CYS A 18 34.39 26.32 -6.71
C CYS A 18 34.23 24.80 -6.59
N VAL A 19 35.00 24.12 -5.75
CA VAL A 19 34.93 22.63 -5.66
C VAL A 19 33.96 22.17 -4.57
N ALA A 20 33.73 22.99 -3.54
CA ALA A 20 32.81 22.65 -2.45
C ALA A 20 31.33 22.91 -2.77
N ALA A 21 31.01 23.67 -3.83
CA ALA A 21 29.62 24.05 -4.14
C ALA A 21 28.87 23.01 -5.00
N CYS A 22 29.56 22.11 -5.71
CA CYS A 22 28.91 21.13 -6.59
C CYS A 22 28.62 19.77 -5.92
N VAL A 23 29.25 19.45 -4.79
CA VAL A 23 29.10 18.14 -4.13
C VAL A 23 27.93 18.11 -3.14
N LEU A 24 27.44 19.26 -2.68
CA LEU A 24 26.38 19.32 -1.67
C LEU A 24 24.95 19.27 -2.25
N ILE A 25 24.78 19.41 -3.57
CA ILE A 25 23.45 19.42 -4.21
C ILE A 25 23.01 18.03 -4.69
N SER A 26 23.94 17.08 -4.85
CA SER A 26 23.66 15.75 -5.42
C SER A 26 23.15 14.70 -4.43
N ALA A 27 23.13 14.98 -3.12
CA ALA A 27 22.72 14.00 -2.10
C ALA A 27 21.20 13.95 -1.81
N PHE A 28 20.42 14.93 -2.28
CA PHE A 28 18.97 14.99 -2.01
C PHE A 28 18.08 14.31 -3.06
N ALA A 29 18.64 13.75 -4.13
CA ALA A 29 17.88 13.21 -5.26
C ALA A 29 17.58 11.69 -5.18
N LEU A 30 17.82 11.03 -4.03
CA LEU A 30 17.63 9.57 -3.88
C LEU A 30 16.47 9.17 -2.95
N SER A 31 15.71 10.11 -2.37
CA SER A 31 14.53 9.78 -1.57
C SER A 31 13.25 9.52 -2.40
N GLY A 32 13.37 9.48 -3.73
CA GLY A 32 12.22 9.35 -4.66
C GLY A 32 11.66 7.95 -4.87
N CYS A 33 12.21 6.89 -4.25
CA CYS A 33 11.69 5.54 -4.40
C CYS A 33 10.94 5.12 -3.14
N THR A 34 9.65 5.46 -3.04
CA THR A 34 8.77 4.68 -2.15
C THR A 34 8.75 3.25 -2.70
N PRO A 35 9.13 2.22 -1.93
CA PRO A 35 9.02 0.84 -2.40
C PRO A 35 7.57 0.59 -2.80
N PHE A 36 7.35 0.00 -3.97
CA PHE A 36 6.01 -0.38 -4.45
C PHE A 36 5.41 -1.38 -3.44
N GLN A 37 4.64 -0.87 -2.49
CA GLN A 37 3.96 -1.69 -1.49
C GLN A 37 2.61 -2.10 -2.08
N PRO A 38 2.36 -3.40 -2.29
CA PRO A 38 1.06 -3.85 -2.78
C PRO A 38 -0.03 -3.48 -1.75
N PRO A 39 -1.26 -3.22 -2.22
CA PRO A 39 -2.37 -2.94 -1.32
C PRO A 39 -2.59 -4.13 -0.37
N PRO A 40 -3.03 -3.87 0.87
CA PRO A 40 -3.34 -4.94 1.81
C PRO A 40 -4.45 -5.84 1.25
N PRO A 41 -4.37 -7.16 1.50
CA PRO A 41 -5.31 -8.13 0.94
C PRO A 41 -6.71 -7.90 1.51
N ASP A 42 -7.76 -8.19 0.73
CA ASP A 42 -9.14 -7.85 1.11
C ASP A 42 -9.58 -8.49 2.44
N PHE A 43 -9.20 -9.74 2.72
CA PHE A 43 -9.51 -10.40 3.99
C PHE A 43 -9.02 -9.62 5.22
N SER A 44 -7.94 -8.84 5.11
CA SER A 44 -7.38 -8.06 6.22
C SER A 44 -8.22 -6.81 6.55
N LYS A 45 -9.14 -6.43 5.67
CA LYS A 45 -10.01 -5.26 5.83
C LYS A 45 -11.29 -5.61 6.59
N TRP A 46 -11.65 -6.88 6.66
CA TRP A 46 -12.84 -7.38 7.34
C TRP A 46 -12.55 -7.73 8.80
N TYR A 47 -13.48 -7.40 9.69
CA TYR A 47 -13.39 -7.76 11.10
C TYR A 47 -14.79 -7.98 11.70
N LYS A 48 -14.83 -8.79 12.76
CA LYS A 48 -16.01 -9.00 13.61
C LYS A 48 -15.52 -9.30 15.03
N THR A 49 -16.11 -8.67 16.04
CA THR A 49 -15.71 -8.86 17.44
C THR A 49 -15.79 -10.34 17.81
N GLY A 50 -14.71 -10.89 18.37
CA GLY A 50 -14.63 -12.30 18.75
C GLY A 50 -14.33 -13.28 17.61
N VAL A 51 -14.06 -12.81 16.39
CA VAL A 51 -13.71 -13.67 15.25
C VAL A 51 -12.24 -13.49 14.88
N SER A 52 -11.52 -14.60 14.77
CA SER A 52 -10.12 -14.62 14.32
C SER A 52 -9.99 -14.37 12.81
N LEU A 53 -8.77 -14.10 12.35
CA LEU A 53 -8.50 -13.90 10.93
C LEU A 53 -8.83 -15.14 10.07
N ASP A 54 -8.63 -16.35 10.60
CA ASP A 54 -9.08 -17.60 9.93
C ASP A 54 -10.60 -17.72 9.88
N GLY A 55 -11.30 -17.21 10.90
CA GLY A 55 -12.75 -17.10 10.90
C GLY A 55 -13.25 -16.14 9.82
N VAL A 56 -12.56 -15.01 9.61
CA VAL A 56 -12.83 -14.07 8.51
C VAL A 56 -12.64 -14.76 7.16
N LYS A 57 -11.50 -15.43 6.94
CA LYS A 57 -11.22 -16.15 5.69
C LYS A 57 -12.25 -17.24 5.41
N SER A 58 -12.65 -17.98 6.44
CA SER A 58 -13.68 -19.02 6.37
C SER A 58 -15.04 -18.43 6.00
N ALA A 59 -15.43 -17.30 6.60
CA ALA A 59 -16.67 -16.60 6.27
C ALA A 59 -16.66 -16.07 4.83
N MET A 60 -15.54 -15.50 4.37
CA MET A 60 -15.40 -15.09 2.97
C MET A 60 -15.57 -16.28 2.01
N ARG A 61 -14.96 -17.43 2.31
CA ARG A 61 -15.15 -18.65 1.50
C ARG A 61 -16.61 -19.10 1.49
N ALA A 62 -17.29 -19.04 2.64
CA ALA A 62 -18.72 -19.38 2.75
C ALA A 62 -19.61 -18.41 1.94
N CYS A 63 -19.22 -17.13 1.85
CA CYS A 63 -19.87 -16.14 0.99
C CYS A 63 -19.52 -16.28 -0.51
N GLY A 64 -18.69 -17.26 -0.88
CA GLY A 64 -18.38 -17.57 -2.28
C GLY A 64 -17.17 -16.81 -2.84
N TYR A 65 -16.32 -16.20 -2.00
CA TYR A 65 -15.05 -15.65 -2.44
C TYR A 65 -14.09 -16.77 -2.86
N THR A 66 -13.67 -16.76 -4.12
CA THR A 66 -12.65 -17.67 -4.65
C THR A 66 -11.23 -17.13 -4.46
N ASN A 67 -11.09 -15.80 -4.47
CA ASN A 67 -9.86 -15.07 -4.17
C ASN A 67 -10.07 -14.20 -2.92
N LEU A 68 -9.26 -14.43 -1.89
CA LEU A 68 -9.35 -13.72 -0.60
C LEU A 68 -8.52 -12.44 -0.57
N ASP A 69 -7.55 -12.30 -1.45
CA ASP A 69 -6.70 -11.11 -1.55
C ASP A 69 -7.44 -9.97 -2.26
N GLY A 70 -8.47 -10.30 -3.05
CA GLY A 70 -9.31 -9.35 -3.80
C GLY A 70 -8.65 -8.79 -5.06
N ALA A 71 -7.33 -8.83 -5.16
CA ALA A 71 -6.58 -8.40 -6.35
C ALA A 71 -6.84 -9.36 -7.53
N GLY A 72 -7.24 -8.82 -8.68
CA GLY A 72 -7.45 -9.59 -9.90
C GLY A 72 -8.78 -10.37 -9.97
N ASP A 73 -9.76 -10.07 -9.10
CA ASP A 73 -11.10 -10.66 -9.22
C ASP A 73 -11.86 -10.10 -10.43
N ALA A 74 -11.88 -10.88 -11.52
CA ALA A 74 -12.59 -10.59 -12.75
C ALA A 74 -14.08 -11.00 -12.73
N SER A 75 -14.62 -11.39 -11.57
CA SER A 75 -16.04 -11.73 -11.45
C SER A 75 -16.94 -10.54 -11.84
N PRO A 76 -18.13 -10.81 -12.39
CA PRO A 76 -19.14 -9.79 -12.65
C PRO A 76 -19.44 -8.92 -11.41
N VAL A 77 -19.84 -7.66 -11.63
CA VAL A 77 -20.07 -6.67 -10.57
C VAL A 77 -21.12 -7.15 -9.57
N ASP A 78 -22.22 -7.70 -10.05
CA ASP A 78 -23.31 -8.29 -9.28
C ASP A 78 -22.84 -9.44 -8.37
N ILE A 79 -21.95 -10.30 -8.86
CA ILE A 79 -21.34 -11.37 -8.07
C ILE A 79 -20.45 -10.79 -6.97
N ARG A 80 -19.62 -9.79 -7.29
CA ARG A 80 -18.79 -9.10 -6.29
C ARG A 80 -19.62 -8.40 -5.22
N LEU A 81 -20.74 -7.78 -5.61
CA LEU A 81 -21.67 -7.15 -4.68
C LEU A 81 -22.35 -8.17 -3.78
N THR A 82 -22.83 -9.27 -4.34
CA THR A 82 -23.47 -10.35 -3.58
C THR A 82 -22.54 -10.88 -2.49
N ARG A 83 -21.28 -11.15 -2.84
CA ARG A 83 -20.23 -11.58 -1.90
C ARG A 83 -19.96 -10.54 -0.81
N PHE A 84 -19.84 -9.27 -1.21
CA PHE A 84 -19.57 -8.16 -0.30
C PHE A 84 -20.70 -7.99 0.73
N TYR A 85 -21.95 -8.04 0.29
CA TYR A 85 -23.11 -7.90 1.18
C TYR A 85 -23.39 -9.17 1.99
N CYS A 86 -23.06 -10.35 1.49
CA CYS A 86 -23.09 -11.57 2.32
C CYS A 86 -22.23 -11.41 3.59
N MET A 87 -21.03 -10.84 3.47
CA MET A 87 -20.18 -10.56 4.63
C MET A 87 -20.79 -9.52 5.58
N LYS A 88 -21.34 -8.42 5.04
CA LYS A 88 -22.01 -7.38 5.86
C LYS A 88 -23.24 -7.93 6.57
N ASP A 89 -24.05 -8.74 5.89
CA ASP A 89 -25.26 -9.37 6.43
C ASP A 89 -24.92 -10.43 7.49
N ALA A 90 -23.77 -11.11 7.35
CA ALA A 90 -23.20 -11.98 8.39
C ALA A 90 -22.64 -11.20 9.61
N GLY A 91 -22.74 -9.88 9.61
CA GLY A 91 -22.33 -9.00 10.71
C GLY A 91 -20.84 -8.66 10.73
N PHE A 92 -20.11 -8.93 9.64
CA PHE A 92 -18.74 -8.44 9.49
C PHE A 92 -18.74 -6.96 9.09
N LYS A 93 -17.77 -6.23 9.62
CA LYS A 93 -17.53 -4.82 9.31
C LYS A 93 -16.20 -4.68 8.57
N ARG A 94 -16.03 -3.56 7.88
CA ARG A 94 -14.75 -3.21 7.28
C ARG A 94 -14.11 -2.02 7.97
N ASN A 95 -12.79 -1.98 7.98
CA ASN A 95 -12.02 -0.88 8.56
C ASN A 95 -11.89 0.34 7.61
N ASP A 96 -12.17 0.17 6.32
CA ASP A 96 -12.10 1.21 5.29
C ASP A 96 -13.44 1.91 5.02
N ASN A 97 -14.50 1.59 5.79
CA ASN A 97 -15.86 2.14 5.65
C ASN A 97 -16.44 2.03 4.24
N LEU A 98 -15.97 1.07 3.44
CA LEU A 98 -16.44 0.89 2.07
C LEU A 98 -17.90 0.45 2.05
N ASP A 99 -18.68 1.05 1.14
CA ASP A 99 -20.04 0.63 0.83
C ASP A 99 -20.27 0.69 -0.68
N LEU A 100 -20.32 -0.48 -1.32
CA LEU A 100 -20.38 -0.60 -2.77
C LEU A 100 -21.66 0.00 -3.35
N CYS A 101 -22.79 -0.15 -2.68
CA CYS A 101 -24.07 0.41 -3.11
C CYS A 101 -24.16 1.92 -2.95
N LYS A 102 -23.29 2.53 -2.14
CA LYS A 102 -23.15 3.98 -2.04
C LYS A 102 -22.10 4.54 -3.00
N THR A 103 -21.43 3.67 -3.77
CA THR A 103 -20.35 4.04 -4.68
C THR A 103 -20.87 4.21 -6.12
N GLY A 104 -21.20 5.45 -6.50
CA GLY A 104 -21.47 5.86 -7.89
C GLY A 104 -22.34 4.91 -8.71
N ARG A 105 -21.86 4.51 -9.89
CA ARG A 105 -22.57 3.65 -10.87
C ARG A 105 -22.87 2.23 -10.38
N ILE A 106 -22.20 1.77 -9.33
CA ILE A 106 -22.46 0.45 -8.74
C ILE A 106 -23.81 0.43 -8.01
N SER A 107 -24.27 1.60 -7.56
CA SER A 107 -25.56 1.73 -6.90
C SER A 107 -26.70 1.20 -7.75
N GLU A 108 -26.67 1.26 -9.09
CA GLU A 108 -27.76 0.84 -10.01
C GLU A 108 -28.01 -0.68 -10.03
N SER A 109 -27.13 -1.49 -9.42
CA SER A 109 -27.30 -2.95 -9.36
C SER A 109 -28.55 -3.36 -8.55
N PRO A 110 -29.29 -4.42 -8.95
CA PRO A 110 -30.42 -4.94 -8.17
C PRO A 110 -30.03 -5.42 -6.77
N VAL A 111 -28.75 -5.78 -6.54
CA VAL A 111 -28.24 -6.15 -5.20
C VAL A 111 -28.30 -4.97 -4.22
N CYS A 112 -28.31 -3.75 -4.75
CA CYS A 112 -28.38 -2.51 -3.98
C CYS A 112 -29.80 -2.02 -3.71
N GLU A 113 -30.81 -2.70 -4.22
CA GLU A 113 -32.19 -2.31 -3.99
C GLU A 113 -32.54 -2.41 -2.49
N GLY A 114 -33.01 -1.31 -1.90
CA GLY A 114 -33.25 -1.20 -0.46
C GLY A 114 -32.00 -1.01 0.42
N ARG A 115 -30.78 -0.89 -0.16
CA ARG A 115 -29.51 -0.70 0.57
C ARG A 115 -28.84 0.67 0.31
N ARG A 116 -29.46 1.54 -0.51
CA ARG A 116 -28.96 2.89 -0.83
C ARG A 116 -29.17 3.87 0.33
#